data_AF-A0A7G8V8B4-F1
#
_entry.id   AF-A0A7G8V8B4-F1
#
_cell.length_a   1.000
_cell.length_b   1.000
_cell.length_c   1.000
_cell.angle_alpha   90.00
_cell.angle_beta   90.00
_cell.angle_gamma   90.00
#
_symmetry.space_group_name_H-M   'P 1'
#
loop_
_entity.id
_entity.type
_entity.pdbx_description
1 polymer ?
#
loop_
_entity_poly.entity_id
_entity_poly.type
_entity_poly.pdbx_seq_one_letter_code
_entity_poly.pdbx_strand_id
1 'polypeptide(L)'
;MGNIKMEVIKNIYKLVGIVRHIDLLRLEEGAKQCLTRLNISFEIITAKSTAIKVKTRQWKCSTENFAEIPKLIVLTKDLFERFTTDIPVTVHPISYTPAVVDDVGSGWISDKMLNLGITLQDIHLDTGIDKLNLASWINGTLCLSQDVKAMFFYYFEAVQQKKILSSNPKEFTEPCYN
;
A
#
# COMPACT_ATOMS: atom_id res chain seq x y z
N MET A 1 16.14 -13.45 10.69
CA MET A 1 14.80 -12.85 10.51
C MET A 1 13.77 -13.81 11.11
N GLY A 2 13.16 -13.47 12.25
CA GLY A 2 12.11 -14.31 12.83
C GLY A 2 10.92 -14.39 11.88
N ASN A 3 10.52 -15.60 11.49
CA ASN A 3 9.26 -15.85 10.79
C ASN A 3 8.11 -15.46 11.73
N ILE A 4 7.70 -14.19 11.71
CA ILE A 4 6.41 -13.80 12.28
C ILE A 4 5.38 -14.48 11.41
N LYS A 5 4.87 -15.62 11.88
CA LYS A 5 3.75 -16.32 11.26
C LYS A 5 2.59 -15.33 11.26
N MET A 6 2.31 -14.70 10.12
CA MET A 6 1.15 -13.82 9.99
C MET A 6 -0.08 -14.65 10.33
N GLU A 7 -0.71 -14.34 11.45
CA GLU A 7 -2.03 -14.88 11.76
C GLU A 7 -3.01 -14.36 10.71
N VAL A 8 -3.63 -15.27 9.96
CA VAL A 8 -4.56 -14.88 8.88
C VAL A 8 -5.82 -14.22 9.44
N ILE A 9 -6.24 -14.66 10.63
CA ILE A 9 -7.29 -14.04 11.43
C ILE A 9 -6.67 -13.64 12.78
N LYS A 10 -6.38 -12.37 12.95
CA LYS A 10 -5.90 -11.82 14.22
C LYS A 10 -7.04 -11.79 15.24
N ASN A 11 -6.74 -12.17 16.49
CA ASN A 11 -7.68 -12.21 17.62
C ASN A 11 -8.83 -13.21 17.45
N ILE A 12 -8.61 -14.35 16.78
CA ILE A 12 -9.65 -15.37 16.59
C ILE A 12 -10.23 -15.90 17.91
N TYR A 13 -9.44 -15.91 19.00
CA TYR A 13 -9.89 -16.32 20.34
C TYR A 13 -11.13 -15.56 20.84
N LYS A 14 -11.40 -14.35 20.34
CA LYS A 14 -12.61 -13.58 20.69
C LYS A 14 -13.91 -14.27 20.25
N LEU A 15 -13.83 -15.21 19.31
CA LEU A 15 -14.97 -15.98 18.83
C LEU A 15 -15.23 -17.25 19.68
N VAL A 16 -14.36 -17.58 20.64
CA VAL A 16 -14.56 -18.72 21.53
C VAL A 16 -15.83 -18.51 22.37
N GLY A 17 -16.69 -19.52 22.39
CA GLY A 17 -18.01 -19.45 23.05
C GLY A 17 -19.12 -18.85 22.17
N ILE A 18 -18.77 -18.27 21.02
CA ILE A 18 -19.73 -17.83 19.98
C ILE A 18 -19.72 -18.82 18.81
N VAL A 19 -18.53 -19.23 18.37
CA VAL A 19 -18.32 -20.18 17.29
C VAL A 19 -17.79 -21.48 17.87
N ARG A 20 -18.28 -22.63 17.38
CA ARG A 20 -17.81 -23.94 17.81
C ARG A 20 -16.34 -24.13 17.44
N HIS A 21 -15.59 -24.85 18.26
CA HIS A 21 -14.15 -25.04 18.03
C HIS A 21 -13.82 -25.65 16.65
N ILE A 22 -14.60 -26.63 16.19
CA ILE A 22 -14.43 -27.23 14.86
C ILE A 22 -14.68 -26.23 13.71
N ASP A 23 -15.58 -25.28 13.92
CA ASP A 23 -15.94 -24.27 12.93
C ASP A 23 -14.90 -23.14 12.91
N LEU A 24 -14.22 -22.87 14.04
CA LEU A 24 -13.05 -21.99 14.06
C LEU A 24 -11.93 -22.52 13.16
N LEU A 25 -11.66 -23.83 13.17
CA LEU A 25 -10.65 -24.44 12.28
C LEU A 25 -11.03 -24.28 10.80
N ARG A 26 -12.31 -24.44 10.47
CA ARG A 26 -12.82 -24.26 9.09
C ARG A 26 -12.76 -22.80 8.66
N LEU A 27 -13.06 -21.88 9.57
CA LEU A 27 -12.97 -20.44 9.36
C LEU A 27 -11.52 -20.01 9.07
N GLU A 28 -10.55 -20.51 9.85
CA GLU A 28 -9.12 -20.27 9.58
C GLU A 28 -8.70 -20.79 8.22
N GLU A 29 -9.17 -21.98 7.83
CA GLU A 29 -8.84 -22.56 6.52
C GLU A 29 -9.42 -21.72 5.36
N GLY A 30 -10.67 -21.28 5.48
CA GLY A 30 -11.27 -20.35 4.52
C GLY A 30 -10.50 -19.03 4.45
N ALA A 31 -10.05 -18.50 5.60
CA ALA A 31 -9.25 -17.28 5.63
C ALA A 31 -7.88 -17.46 4.97
N LYS A 32 -7.21 -18.61 5.15
CA LYS A 32 -5.95 -18.93 4.45
C LYS A 32 -6.13 -18.93 2.94
N GLN A 33 -7.25 -19.42 2.43
CA GLN A 33 -7.54 -19.37 0.99
C GLN A 33 -7.65 -17.92 0.49
N CYS A 34 -8.30 -17.04 1.26
CA CYS A 34 -8.36 -15.61 0.94
C CYS A 34 -6.96 -14.95 0.96
N LEU A 35 -6.10 -15.32 1.92
CA LEU A 35 -4.73 -14.84 1.98
C LEU A 35 -3.92 -15.28 0.76
N THR A 36 -3.93 -16.57 0.43
CA THR A 36 -3.16 -17.11 -0.70
C THR A 36 -3.60 -16.55 -2.04
N ARG A 37 -4.91 -16.37 -2.25
CA ARG A 37 -5.46 -15.97 -3.56
C ARG A 37 -5.53 -14.46 -3.76
N LEU A 38 -5.83 -13.70 -2.70
CA LEU A 38 -6.15 -12.28 -2.79
C LEU A 38 -5.31 -11.41 -1.85
N ASN A 39 -4.40 -12.01 -1.09
CA ASN A 39 -3.62 -11.37 -0.04
C ASN A 39 -4.49 -10.61 0.98
N ILE A 40 -5.59 -11.24 1.40
CA ILE A 40 -6.53 -10.67 2.38
C ILE A 40 -6.27 -11.26 3.77
N SER A 41 -6.34 -10.40 4.78
CA SER A 41 -6.24 -10.75 6.20
C SER A 41 -7.42 -10.19 7.00
N PHE A 42 -7.70 -10.80 8.14
CA PHE A 42 -8.84 -10.44 8.99
C PHE A 42 -8.39 -10.15 10.41
N GLU A 43 -9.10 -9.26 11.10
CA GLU A 43 -8.90 -8.94 12.50
C GLU A 43 -10.25 -8.85 13.21
N ILE A 44 -10.44 -9.64 14.26
CA ILE A 44 -11.63 -9.57 15.09
C ILE A 44 -11.49 -8.36 16.02
N ILE A 45 -12.24 -7.30 15.72
CA ILE A 45 -12.26 -6.08 16.51
C ILE A 45 -13.10 -6.33 17.77
N THR A 46 -14.30 -6.85 17.59
CA THR A 46 -15.24 -7.16 18.67
C THR A 46 -16.05 -8.41 18.31
N ALA A 47 -16.32 -9.24 19.30
CA ALA A 47 -17.25 -10.37 19.17
C ALA A 47 -18.13 -10.41 20.41
N LYS A 48 -19.44 -10.29 20.20
CA LYS A 48 -20.49 -10.37 21.21
C LYS A 48 -21.61 -11.25 20.66
N SER A 49 -22.46 -11.77 21.52
CA SER A 49 -23.67 -12.52 21.11
C SER A 49 -24.62 -11.71 20.24
N THR A 50 -24.55 -10.37 20.26
CA THR A 50 -25.43 -9.49 19.47
C THR A 50 -24.84 -9.03 18.15
N ALA A 51 -23.51 -9.04 18.00
CA ALA A 51 -22.83 -8.58 16.80
C ALA A 51 -21.34 -8.94 16.82
N ILE A 52 -20.79 -9.21 15.63
CA ILE A 52 -19.36 -9.38 15.40
C ILE A 52 -18.87 -8.25 14.50
N LYS A 53 -17.74 -7.65 14.85
CA LYS A 53 -17.05 -6.63 14.05
C LYS A 53 -15.73 -7.19 13.55
N VAL A 54 -15.61 -7.34 12.24
CA VAL A 54 -14.42 -7.84 11.56
C VAL A 54 -13.80 -6.72 10.74
N LYS A 55 -12.51 -6.47 10.94
CA LYS A 55 -11.72 -5.64 10.04
C LYS A 55 -11.10 -6.54 8.99
N THR A 56 -11.26 -6.17 7.73
CA THR A 56 -10.73 -6.92 6.60
C THR A 56 -9.79 -6.03 5.84
N ARG A 57 -8.56 -6.49 5.60
CA ARG A 57 -7.55 -5.73 4.87
C ARG A 57 -7.02 -6.55 3.70
N GLN A 58 -7.05 -5.97 2.52
CA GLN A 58 -6.27 -6.47 1.40
C GLN A 58 -4.88 -5.82 1.38
N TRP A 59 -3.86 -6.64 1.18
CA TRP A 59 -2.48 -6.21 0.98
C TRP A 59 -2.11 -6.24 -0.51
N LYS A 60 -0.94 -5.72 -0.86
CA LYS A 60 -0.41 -5.78 -2.22
C LYS A 60 -0.37 -7.23 -2.71
N CYS A 61 -1.14 -7.57 -3.73
CA CYS A 61 -1.10 -8.89 -4.36
C CYS A 61 -0.17 -8.84 -5.57
N SER A 62 0.47 -9.97 -5.90
CA SER A 62 1.26 -10.12 -7.14
C SER A 62 0.38 -10.16 -8.39
N THR A 63 -0.90 -10.50 -8.23
CA THR A 63 -1.90 -10.38 -9.29
C THR A 63 -2.60 -9.04 -9.14
N GLU A 64 -2.87 -8.32 -10.24
CA GLU A 64 -3.59 -7.04 -10.25
C GLU A 64 -5.08 -7.15 -9.84
N ASN A 65 -5.45 -8.24 -9.17
CA ASN A 65 -6.79 -8.52 -8.68
C ASN A 65 -7.06 -7.81 -7.34
N PHE A 66 -7.02 -6.48 -7.35
CA PHE A 66 -7.42 -5.69 -6.21
C PHE A 66 -8.95 -5.73 -6.05
N ALA A 67 -9.41 -6.05 -4.85
CA ALA A 67 -10.82 -6.10 -4.51
C ALA A 67 -11.27 -4.73 -4.02
N GLU A 68 -12.30 -4.19 -4.66
CA GLU A 68 -12.99 -3.01 -4.15
C GLU A 68 -13.69 -3.30 -2.82
N ILE A 69 -14.01 -2.23 -2.09
CA ILE A 69 -14.68 -2.26 -0.79
C ILE A 69 -15.93 -3.18 -0.78
N PRO A 70 -16.87 -3.11 -1.75
CA PRO A 70 -18.05 -3.98 -1.75
C PRO A 70 -17.69 -5.47 -1.80
N LYS A 71 -16.70 -5.84 -2.61
CA LYS A 71 -16.22 -7.22 -2.74
C LYS A 71 -15.58 -7.70 -1.43
N LEU A 72 -14.81 -6.86 -0.74
CA LEU A 72 -14.24 -7.21 0.57
C LEU A 72 -15.32 -7.44 1.63
N ILE A 73 -16.40 -6.64 1.61
CA ILE A 73 -17.54 -6.83 2.51
C ILE A 73 -18.20 -8.17 2.24
N VAL A 74 -18.54 -8.46 0.98
CA VAL A 74 -19.18 -9.72 0.59
C VAL A 74 -18.33 -10.92 0.99
N LEU A 75 -17.05 -10.94 0.62
CA LEU A 75 -16.13 -12.04 0.95
C LEU A 75 -16.02 -12.27 2.47
N THR A 76 -15.99 -11.19 3.25
CA THR A 76 -15.89 -11.29 4.71
C THR A 76 -17.20 -11.84 5.29
N LYS A 77 -18.34 -11.33 4.86
CA LYS A 77 -19.64 -11.83 5.31
C LYS A 77 -19.82 -13.30 4.96
N ASP A 78 -19.57 -13.66 3.71
CA ASP A 78 -19.65 -15.04 3.24
C ASP A 78 -18.77 -15.99 4.06
N LEU A 79 -17.58 -15.55 4.48
CA LEU A 79 -16.67 -16.35 5.27
C LEU A 79 -17.16 -16.52 6.72
N PHE A 80 -17.62 -15.45 7.36
CA PHE A 80 -17.92 -15.42 8.79
C PHE A 80 -19.37 -15.80 9.13
N GLU A 81 -20.35 -15.38 8.34
CA GLU A 81 -21.79 -15.60 8.59
C GLU A 81 -22.15 -17.09 8.50
N ARG A 82 -21.37 -17.90 7.76
CA ARG A 82 -21.49 -19.37 7.72
C ARG A 82 -21.36 -20.05 9.09
N PHE A 83 -20.68 -19.40 10.04
CA PHE A 83 -20.34 -19.98 11.34
C PHE A 83 -20.92 -19.18 12.52
N THR A 84 -21.66 -18.11 12.24
CA THR A 84 -22.17 -17.15 13.23
C THR A 84 -23.67 -16.95 13.05
N THR A 85 -24.42 -18.06 13.06
CA THR A 85 -25.88 -18.06 12.89
C THR A 85 -26.54 -17.06 13.84
N ASP A 86 -27.42 -16.24 13.29
CA ASP A 86 -28.18 -15.20 14.01
C ASP A 86 -27.35 -14.07 14.66
N ILE A 87 -26.05 -13.99 14.38
CA ILE A 87 -25.18 -12.92 14.87
C ILE A 87 -24.71 -12.07 13.68
N PRO A 88 -25.18 -10.82 13.55
CA PRO A 88 -24.82 -9.99 12.41
C PRO A 88 -23.31 -9.69 12.38
N VAL A 89 -22.70 -9.84 11.20
CA VAL A 89 -21.30 -9.51 10.94
C VAL A 89 -21.21 -8.12 10.31
N THR A 90 -20.63 -7.18 11.06
CA THR A 90 -20.27 -5.84 10.57
C THR A 90 -18.82 -5.86 10.08
N VAL A 91 -18.60 -5.43 8.85
CA VAL A 91 -17.27 -5.43 8.23
C VAL A 91 -16.70 -4.02 8.18
N HIS A 92 -15.44 -3.86 8.57
CA HIS A 92 -14.63 -2.67 8.36
C HIS A 92 -13.57 -2.97 7.29
N PRO A 93 -13.89 -2.75 6.00
CA PRO A 93 -13.02 -3.10 4.89
C PRO A 93 -11.93 -2.04 4.68
N ILE A 94 -10.74 -2.49 4.33
CA ILE A 94 -9.59 -1.68 3.93
C ILE A 94 -9.04 -2.27 2.64
N SER A 95 -9.35 -1.63 1.51
CA SER A 95 -8.81 -2.01 0.21
C SER A 95 -7.33 -1.65 0.11
N TYR A 96 -6.59 -2.39 -0.70
CA TYR A 96 -5.26 -1.97 -1.10
C TYR A 96 -5.38 -0.74 -2.02
N THR A 97 -4.59 0.28 -1.74
CA THR A 97 -4.40 1.43 -2.62
C THR A 97 -2.94 1.44 -3.02
N PRO A 98 -2.61 1.30 -4.32
CA PRO A 98 -1.24 1.44 -4.78
C PRO A 98 -0.65 2.76 -4.30
N ALA A 99 0.60 2.73 -3.85
CA ALA A 99 1.30 3.98 -3.55
C ALA A 99 1.62 4.67 -4.88
N VAL A 100 1.62 6.00 -4.93
CA VAL A 100 2.00 6.76 -6.15
C VAL A 100 3.39 6.38 -6.66
N VAL A 101 4.25 5.89 -5.78
CA VAL A 101 5.60 5.44 -6.10
C VAL A 101 5.64 4.04 -6.73
N ASP A 102 4.55 3.26 -6.68
CA ASP A 102 4.49 1.91 -7.28
C ASP A 102 4.72 1.97 -8.80
N ASP A 103 4.26 3.03 -9.46
CA ASP A 103 4.37 3.28 -10.89
C ASP A 103 5.75 3.78 -11.31
N VAL A 104 6.63 4.09 -10.36
CA VAL A 104 8.01 4.51 -10.66
C VAL A 104 8.80 3.32 -11.17
N GLY A 105 9.23 3.43 -12.42
CA GLY A 105 10.09 2.48 -13.12
C GLY A 105 11.16 3.19 -13.95
N SER A 106 12.04 2.44 -14.59
CA SER A 106 13.11 2.98 -15.45
C SER A 106 12.56 3.90 -16.56
N GLY A 107 11.47 3.51 -17.22
CA GLY A 107 10.78 4.34 -18.21
C GLY A 107 10.26 5.65 -17.64
N TRP A 108 9.54 5.59 -16.51
CA TRP A 108 9.04 6.77 -15.81
C TRP A 108 10.16 7.73 -15.39
N ILE A 109 11.27 7.20 -14.88
CA ILE A 109 12.45 7.98 -14.49
C ILE A 109 13.04 8.68 -15.72
N SER A 110 13.24 7.95 -16.82
CA SER A 110 13.79 8.48 -18.07
C SER A 110 12.91 9.60 -18.64
N ASP A 111 11.59 9.42 -18.62
CA ASP A 111 10.64 10.43 -19.08
C ASP A 111 10.69 11.68 -18.20
N LYS A 112 10.78 11.54 -16.87
CA LYS A 112 10.92 12.67 -15.95
C LYS A 112 12.23 13.41 -16.15
N MET A 113 13.34 12.69 -16.35
CA MET A 113 14.64 13.28 -16.66
C MET A 113 14.57 14.12 -17.95
N LEU A 114 13.99 13.56 -19.01
CA LEU A 114 13.84 14.27 -20.29
C LEU A 114 12.99 15.53 -20.14
N ASN A 115 11.80 15.41 -19.55
CA ASN A 115 10.85 16.52 -19.38
C ASN A 115 11.38 17.63 -18.48
N LEU A 116 12.16 17.27 -17.46
CA LEU A 116 12.76 18.23 -16.53
C LEU A 116 14.17 18.66 -16.96
N GLY A 117 14.72 18.14 -18.06
CA GLY A 117 16.10 18.43 -18.48
C GLY A 117 17.14 18.10 -17.42
N ILE A 118 16.91 17.03 -16.64
CA ILE A 118 17.79 16.57 -15.56
C ILE A 118 18.66 15.45 -16.10
N THR A 119 19.97 15.58 -15.91
CA THR A 119 20.93 14.55 -16.28
C THR A 119 21.22 13.60 -15.11
N LEU A 120 21.79 12.43 -15.41
CA LEU A 120 22.28 11.51 -14.37
C LEU A 120 23.30 12.19 -13.46
N GLN A 121 24.14 13.07 -14.03
CA GLN A 121 25.15 13.82 -13.29
C GLN A 121 24.50 14.75 -12.25
N ASP A 122 23.39 15.40 -12.59
CA ASP A 122 22.67 16.28 -11.67
C ASP A 122 22.11 15.49 -10.48
N ILE A 123 21.49 14.33 -10.76
CA ILE A 123 20.97 13.45 -9.70
C ILE A 123 22.11 13.00 -8.78
N HIS A 124 23.25 12.62 -9.36
CA HIS A 124 24.43 12.24 -8.58
C HIS A 124 24.94 13.37 -7.67
N LEU A 125 25.03 14.59 -8.20
CA LEU A 125 25.47 15.77 -7.43
C LEU A 125 24.48 16.12 -6.30
N ASP A 126 23.19 16.04 -6.58
CA ASP A 126 22.14 16.42 -5.63
C ASP A 126 21.94 15.39 -4.51
N THR A 127 22.13 14.11 -4.81
CA THR A 127 21.81 12.99 -3.90
C THR A 127 23.03 12.29 -3.31
N GLY A 128 24.20 12.44 -3.92
CA GLY A 128 25.42 11.70 -3.57
C GLY A 128 25.39 10.21 -3.93
N ILE A 129 24.35 9.72 -4.61
CA ILE A 129 24.22 8.31 -4.99
C ILE A 129 25.23 7.97 -6.09
N ASP A 130 25.89 6.83 -5.97
CA ASP A 130 26.84 6.34 -6.96
C ASP A 130 26.26 6.27 -8.39
N LYS A 131 27.05 6.73 -9.37
CA LYS A 131 26.64 6.83 -10.77
C LYS A 131 26.32 5.48 -11.42
N LEU A 132 27.01 4.41 -11.03
CA LEU A 132 26.77 3.08 -11.59
C LEU A 132 25.42 2.55 -11.12
N ASN A 133 25.05 2.80 -9.86
CA ASN A 133 23.72 2.45 -9.34
C ASN A 133 22.62 3.25 -10.04
N LEU A 134 22.80 4.58 -10.16
CA LEU A 134 21.85 5.44 -10.89
C LEU A 134 21.67 4.96 -12.34
N ALA A 135 22.77 4.70 -13.05
CA ALA A 135 22.74 4.22 -14.43
C ALA A 135 22.01 2.87 -14.52
N SER A 136 22.26 1.96 -13.57
CA SER A 136 21.64 0.64 -13.57
C SER A 136 20.13 0.71 -13.33
N TRP A 137 19.66 1.61 -12.46
CA TRP A 137 18.23 1.84 -12.24
C TRP A 137 17.56 2.53 -13.42
N ILE A 138 18.20 3.55 -14.00
CA ILE A 138 17.66 4.31 -15.14
C ILE A 138 17.57 3.40 -16.39
N ASN A 139 18.57 2.57 -16.64
CA ASN A 139 18.56 1.61 -17.75
C ASN A 139 17.71 0.36 -17.48
N GLY A 140 17.20 0.20 -16.26
CA GLY A 140 16.40 -0.96 -15.86
C GLY A 140 17.18 -2.28 -15.73
N THR A 141 18.52 -2.23 -15.69
CA THR A 141 19.35 -3.42 -15.47
C THR A 141 19.33 -3.88 -14.00
N LEU A 142 18.96 -2.98 -13.09
CA LEU A 142 18.74 -3.28 -11.68
C LEU A 142 17.30 -2.94 -11.27
N CYS A 143 16.66 -3.87 -10.56
CA CYS A 143 15.32 -3.64 -10.00
C CYS A 143 15.33 -2.50 -8.97
N LEU A 144 14.32 -1.64 -9.03
CA LEU A 144 14.10 -0.56 -8.08
C LEU A 144 13.40 -1.10 -6.82
N SER A 145 14.04 -0.97 -5.66
CA SER A 145 13.34 -1.18 -4.38
C SER A 145 12.31 -0.07 -4.15
N GLN A 146 11.35 -0.29 -3.24
CA GLN A 146 10.35 0.74 -2.90
C GLN A 146 10.99 2.03 -2.39
N ASP A 147 12.05 1.93 -1.59
CA ASP A 147 12.77 3.10 -1.08
C ASP A 147 13.42 3.90 -2.21
N VAL A 148 14.00 3.21 -3.20
CA VAL A 148 14.60 3.85 -4.38
C VAL A 148 13.54 4.48 -5.28
N LYS A 149 12.39 3.81 -5.47
CA LYS A 149 11.24 4.39 -6.18
C LYS A 149 10.76 5.67 -5.50
N ALA A 150 10.62 5.66 -4.18
CA ALA A 150 10.24 6.83 -3.41
C ALA A 150 11.27 7.96 -3.51
N MET A 151 12.56 7.63 -3.44
CA MET A 151 13.65 8.60 -3.63
C MET A 151 13.53 9.33 -4.97
N PHE A 152 13.40 8.60 -6.09
CA PHE A 152 13.24 9.22 -7.40
C PHE A 152 11.96 10.05 -7.50
N PHE A 153 10.83 9.52 -6.99
CA PHE A 153 9.55 10.23 -7.01
C PHE A 153 9.67 11.61 -6.36
N TYR A 154 10.11 11.65 -5.10
CA TYR A 154 10.19 12.90 -4.34
C TYR A 154 11.31 13.82 -4.83
N TYR A 155 12.41 13.27 -5.37
CA TYR A 155 13.44 14.06 -6.02
C TYR A 155 12.88 14.86 -7.20
N PHE A 156 12.17 14.21 -8.13
CA PHE A 156 11.61 14.90 -9.29
C PHE A 156 10.49 15.89 -8.92
N GLU A 157 9.65 15.56 -7.93
CA GLU A 157 8.66 16.50 -7.40
C GLU A 157 9.34 17.76 -6.83
N ALA A 158 10.41 17.60 -6.05
CA ALA A 158 11.15 18.73 -5.50
C ALA A 158 11.78 19.61 -6.59
N VAL A 159 12.37 19.00 -7.64
CA VAL A 159 12.93 19.76 -8.77
C VAL A 159 11.83 20.49 -9.55
N GLN A 160 10.69 19.83 -9.80
CA GLN A 160 9.56 20.43 -10.49
C GLN A 160 9.01 21.64 -9.73
N GLN A 161 8.86 21.54 -8.40
CA GLN A 161 8.43 22.66 -7.56
C GLN A 161 9.42 23.83 -7.60
N LYS A 162 10.73 23.56 -7.55
CA LYS A 162 11.76 24.59 -7.70
C LYS A 162 11.64 25.33 -9.04
N LYS A 163 11.40 24.62 -10.14
CA LYS A 163 11.20 25.24 -11.47
C LYS A 163 9.97 26.13 -11.53
N ILE A 164 8.87 25.71 -10.89
CA ILE A 164 7.63 26.50 -10.81
C ILE A 164 7.86 27.79 -10.01
N LEU A 165 8.61 27.71 -8.91
CA LEU A 165 8.95 28.88 -8.09
C LEU A 165 9.89 29.84 -8.84
N SER A 166 10.85 29.33 -9.62
CA SER A 166 11.76 30.17 -10.40
C SER A 166 11.12 30.83 -11.62
N SER A 167 10.03 30.28 -12.15
CA SER A 167 9.31 30.85 -13.31
C SER A 167 8.20 31.83 -12.93
N ASN A 168 7.85 31.96 -11.64
CA ASN A 168 6.95 32.97 -11.11
C ASN A 168 7.66 33.80 -10.03
N PRO A 169 8.54 34.75 -10.40
CA PRO A 169 9.05 35.70 -9.45
C PRO A 169 7.88 36.58 -9.01
N LYS A 170 7.34 36.36 -7.81
CA LYS A 170 6.53 37.40 -7.17
C LYS A 170 7.44 38.62 -7.05
N GLU A 171 7.14 39.68 -7.81
CA GLU A 171 7.74 41.00 -7.62
C GLU A 171 7.54 41.38 -6.16
N PHE A 172 8.62 41.27 -5.38
CA PHE A 172 8.71 41.89 -4.08
C PHE A 172 9.00 43.37 -4.35
N THR A 173 7.95 44.16 -4.57
CA THR A 173 8.07 45.61 -4.55
C THR A 173 8.32 46.01 -3.10
N GLU A 174 9.59 46.24 -2.76
CA GLU A 174 9.92 47.01 -1.57
C GLU A 174 9.22 48.37 -1.70
N PRO A 175 8.37 48.78 -0.73
CA PRO A 175 7.84 50.12 -0.74
C PRO A 175 9.02 51.08 -0.52
N CYS A 176 9.41 51.81 -1.57
CA CYS A 176 10.28 52.96 -1.45
C CYS A 176 9.60 53.98 -0.53
N TYR A 177 10.10 54.13 0.70
CA TYR A 177 9.73 55.24 1.57
C TYR A 177 10.47 56.48 1.07
N ASN A 178 9.71 57.40 0.44
CA ASN A 178 10.12 58.78 0.18
C ASN A 178 9.91 59.64 1.41
#